data_AF-A0A380GNX2-F1
#
_entry.id   AF-A0A380GNX2-F1
#
_cell.length_a   1.000
_cell.length_b   1.000
_cell.length_c   1.000
_cell.angle_alpha   90.00
_cell.angle_beta   90.00
_cell.angle_gamma   90.00
#
_symmetry.space_group_name_H-M   'P 1'
#
loop_
_entity.id
_entity.type
_entity.pdbx_description
1 polymer ?
#
loop_
_entity_poly.entity_id
_entity_poly.type
_entity_poly.pdbx_seq_one_letter_code
_entity_poly.pdbx_strand_id
1 'polypeptide(L)' 'MDIVDNVINNIKNELVGVPSIVGDVLGGSRARGTHSADSDIDIRFYYDESKEFNINDIENIAFNLNDEKRSI' A
#
# COMPACT_ATOMS: atom_id res chain seq x y z
N MET A 1 11.51 -11.75 9.42
CA MET A 1 10.30 -11.51 8.62
C MET A 1 10.77 -11.30 7.19
N ASP A 2 10.07 -11.85 6.19
CA ASP A 2 10.44 -11.72 4.78
C ASP A 2 10.48 -10.24 4.36
N ILE A 3 11.31 -9.86 3.39
CA ILE A 3 11.41 -8.48 2.88
C ILE A 3 10.04 -8.04 2.35
N VAL A 4 9.33 -8.93 1.64
CA VAL A 4 7.99 -8.64 1.12
C VAL A 4 7.00 -8.41 2.26
N ASP A 5 7.03 -9.26 3.29
CA ASP A 5 6.16 -9.10 4.45
C ASP A 5 6.41 -7.76 5.17
N ASN A 6 7.67 -7.32 5.24
CA ASN A 6 8.02 -6.02 5.80
C ASN A 6 7.42 -4.88 4.96
N VAL A 7 7.51 -4.95 3.63
CA VAL A 7 6.92 -3.96 2.72
C VAL A 7 5.40 -3.91 2.90
N ILE A 8 4.73 -5.06 2.93
CA ILE A 8 3.27 -5.13 3.13
C ILE A 8 2.88 -4.51 4.47
N ASN A 9 3.62 -4.82 5.55
CA ASN A 9 3.34 -4.25 6.86
C ASN A 9 3.59 -2.74 6.92
N ASN A 10 4.62 -2.23 6.24
CA ASN A 10 4.88 -0.79 6.14
C ASN A 10 3.73 -0.09 5.41
N ILE A 11 3.29 -0.61 4.27
CA ILE A 11 2.15 -0.06 3.52
C ILE A 11 0.89 -0.02 4.41
N LYS A 12 0.59 -1.12 5.10
CA LYS A 12 -0.57 -1.17 6.01
C LYS A 12 -0.49 -0.10 7.09
N ASN A 13 0.67 0.07 7.71
CA ASN A 13 0.85 1.03 8.81
C ASN A 13 0.71 2.49 8.33
N GLU A 14 1.22 2.82 7.15
CA GLU A 14 1.07 4.16 6.56
C GLU A 14 -0.41 4.45 6.20
N LEU A 15 -1.11 3.47 5.62
CA LEU A 15 -2.51 3.63 5.23
C LEU A 15 -3.47 3.77 6.42
N VAL A 16 -3.16 3.20 7.58
CA VAL A 16 -3.93 3.40 8.83
C VAL A 16 -4.00 4.88 9.23
N GLY A 17 -3.01 5.68 8.85
CA GLY A 17 -2.98 7.12 9.13
C GLY A 17 -3.95 7.95 8.27
N VAL A 18 -4.53 7.39 7.21
CA VAL A 18 -5.38 8.12 6.26
C VAL A 18 -6.86 8.00 6.66
N PRO A 19 -7.51 9.08 7.15
CA PRO A 19 -8.85 8.98 7.75
C PRO A 19 -9.96 8.48 6.80
N SER A 20 -9.78 8.71 5.50
CA SER A 20 -10.71 8.30 4.45
C SER A 20 -10.57 6.83 4.07
N ILE A 21 -9.44 6.17 4.36
CA ILE A 21 -9.26 4.73 4.10
C ILE A 21 -10.00 3.92 5.17
N VAL A 22 -10.82 2.98 4.74
CA VAL A 22 -11.65 2.12 5.61
C VAL A 22 -11.30 0.63 5.52
N GLY A 23 -10.41 0.28 4.62
CA GLY A 23 -9.82 -1.05 4.55
C GLY A 23 -8.82 -1.19 3.41
N ASP A 24 -7.87 -2.10 3.59
CA ASP A 24 -6.89 -2.53 2.60
C ASP A 24 -6.95 -4.05 2.43
N VAL A 25 -6.69 -4.52 1.21
CA VAL A 25 -6.75 -5.94 0.84
C VAL A 25 -5.58 -6.28 -0.06
N LEU A 26 -4.84 -7.34 0.33
CA LEU A 26 -3.85 -7.96 -0.53
C LEU A 26 -4.54 -8.66 -1.71
N GLY A 27 -4.10 -8.35 -2.92
CA GLY A 27 -4.57 -8.94 -4.17
C GLY A 27 -3.55 -9.88 -4.80
N GLY A 28 -3.83 -10.23 -6.06
CA GLY A 28 -2.80 -10.81 -6.92
C GLY A 28 -2.39 -12.23 -6.62
N SER A 29 -1.20 -12.57 -7.11
CA SER A 29 -0.57 -13.88 -6.90
C SER A 29 -0.24 -14.13 -5.42
N ARG A 30 0.09 -13.07 -4.66
CA ARG A 30 0.42 -13.16 -3.23
C ARG A 30 -0.80 -13.51 -2.38
N ALA A 31 -1.96 -12.91 -2.64
CA ALA A 31 -3.20 -13.29 -1.97
C ALA A 31 -3.66 -14.72 -2.29
N ARG A 32 -3.34 -15.23 -3.50
CA ARG A 32 -3.65 -16.60 -3.91
C ARG A 32 -2.62 -17.64 -3.47
N GLY A 33 -1.48 -17.22 -2.93
CA GLY A 33 -0.35 -18.11 -2.63
C GLY A 33 0.35 -18.69 -3.86
N THR A 34 0.17 -18.09 -5.04
CA THR A 34 0.75 -18.53 -6.32
C THR A 34 1.87 -17.59 -6.80
N HIS A 35 2.49 -16.85 -5.89
CA HIS A 35 3.53 -15.88 -6.21
C HIS A 35 4.91 -16.54 -6.35
N SER A 36 5.76 -15.92 -7.14
CA SER A 36 7.20 -16.18 -7.22
C SER A 36 7.97 -15.11 -6.46
N ALA A 37 9.29 -15.28 -6.29
CA ALA A 37 10.14 -14.31 -5.61
C ALA A 37 10.14 -12.92 -6.27
N ASP A 38 9.98 -12.88 -7.59
CA ASP A 38 9.92 -11.67 -8.44
C ASP A 38 8.50 -11.14 -8.68
N SER A 39 7.47 -11.78 -8.12
CA SER A 39 6.10 -11.28 -8.21
C SER A 39 5.96 -9.93 -7.49
N ASP A 40 5.20 -9.05 -8.12
CA ASP A 40 4.75 -7.78 -7.56
C ASP A 40 3.82 -7.97 -6.34
N ILE A 41 3.42 -6.84 -5.76
CA ILE A 41 2.50 -6.78 -4.61
C ILE A 41 1.29 -5.96 -5.05
N ASP A 42 0.17 -6.62 -5.26
CA ASP A 42 -1.11 -5.96 -5.53
C ASP A 42 -1.80 -5.59 -4.20
N ILE A 43 -2.10 -4.31 -3.99
CA ILE A 43 -2.90 -3.85 -2.85
C ILE A 43 -4.06 -3.00 -3.37
N ARG A 44 -5.27 -3.31 -2.91
CA ARG A 44 -6.45 -2.45 -3.10
C ARG A 44 -6.85 -1.87 -1.78
N PHE A 45 -7.34 -0.64 -1.78
CA PHE A 45 -7.93 -0.01 -0.61
C PHE A 45 -9.33 0.51 -0.93
N TYR A 46 -10.16 0.52 0.08
CA TYR A 46 -11.50 1.09 0.08
C TYR A 46 -11.45 2.40 0.83
N TYR A 47 -12.07 3.43 0.28
CA TYR A 47 -12.21 4.71 0.93
C TYR A 47 -13.68 5.09 1.08
N ASP A 48 -13.97 5.87 2.11
CA ASP A 48 -15.28 6.43 2.38
C ASP A 48 -15.42 7.77 1.65
N GLU A 49 -16.23 7.79 0.59
CA GLU A 49 -16.51 8.99 -0.22
C GLU A 49 -17.16 10.13 0.59
N SER A 50 -17.77 9.83 1.75
CA SER A 50 -18.31 10.87 2.63
C SER A 50 -17.23 11.59 3.43
N LYS A 51 -16.00 11.05 3.46
CA LYS A 51 -14.81 11.69 4.02
C LYS A 51 -14.01 12.30 2.89
N GLU A 52 -13.25 13.35 3.21
CA GLU A 52 -12.36 13.97 2.24
C GLU A 52 -11.22 13.00 1.88
N PHE A 53 -11.39 12.27 0.78
CA PHE A 53 -10.31 11.53 0.14
C PHE A 53 -9.44 12.51 -0.65
N ASN A 54 -8.14 12.50 -0.36
CA ASN A 54 -7.17 13.29 -1.09
C ASN A 54 -6.10 12.36 -1.65
N ILE A 55 -6.00 12.32 -2.98
CA ILE A 55 -5.00 11.49 -3.66
C ILE A 55 -3.57 11.88 -3.28
N ASN A 56 -3.33 13.15 -2.92
CA ASN A 56 -2.00 13.63 -2.49
C ASN A 56 -1.51 12.92 -1.22
N ASP A 57 -2.42 12.50 -0.32
CA ASP A 57 -2.02 11.75 0.89
C ASP A 57 -1.43 10.39 0.49
N ILE A 58 -2.03 9.74 -0.52
CA ILE A 58 -1.56 8.47 -1.07
C ILE A 58 -0.26 8.64 -1.84
N GLU A 59 -0.13 9.70 -2.65
CA GLU A 59 1.11 10.02 -3.35
C GLU A 59 2.26 10.28 -2.39
N ASN A 60 2.02 11.00 -1.29
CA ASN A 60 3.02 11.25 -0.25
C ASN A 60 3.45 9.95 0.46
N ILE A 61 2.51 9.06 0.78
CA ILE A 61 2.81 7.74 1.35
C ILE A 61 3.68 6.94 0.37
N ALA A 62 3.29 6.87 -0.90
CA ALA A 62 4.05 6.16 -1.93
C ALA A 62 5.47 6.75 -2.10
N PHE A 63 5.60 8.07 -2.08
CA PHE A 63 6.89 8.75 -2.14
C PHE A 63 7.77 8.42 -0.93
N ASN A 64 7.20 8.39 0.27
CA ASN A 64 7.93 8.12 1.51
C ASN A 64 8.40 6.66 1.62
N LEU A 65 7.59 5.72 1.12
CA LEU A 65 7.92 4.28 1.07
C LEU A 65 8.90 3.92 -0.03
N ASN A 66 9.09 4.80 -1.02
CA ASN A 66 10.00 4.56 -2.13
C ASN A 66 11.47 4.72 -1.70
N ASP A 67 12.20 3.61 -1.66
CA ASP A 67 13.64 3.59 -1.38
C ASP A 67 14.45 4.37 -2.42
N GLU A 68 14.01 4.36 -3.68
CA GLU A 68 14.61 5.14 -4.77
C GLU A 68 13.94 6.50 -4.91
N LYS A 69 14.20 7.39 -3.96
CA LYS A 69 13.70 8.77 -3.98
C LYS A 69 14.24 9.52 -5.21
N ARG A 70 13.48 9.49 -6.31
CA ARG A 70 13.71 10.40 -7.44
C ARG A 70 13.23 11.78 -7.00
N SER A 71 14.13 12.76 -7.06
CA SER A 71 13.73 14.16 -6.95
C SER A 71 12.76 14.47 -8.09
N ILE A 72 11.52 14.77 -7.73
CA ILE A 72 10.51 15.36 -8.62
C ILE A 72 10.83 16.82 -8.87
#